data_AF-A0A0R3WNM5-F1
#
_entry.id   AF-A0A0R3WNM5-F1
#
_cell.length_a   1.000
_cell.length_b   1.000
_cell.length_c   1.000
_cell.angle_alpha   90.00
_cell.angle_beta   90.00
_cell.angle_gamma   90.00
#
_symmetry.space_group_name_H-M   'P 1'
#
loop_
_entity.id
_entity.type
_entity.pdbx_description
1 polymer ?
#
loop_
_entity_poly.entity_id
_entity_poly.type
_entity_poly.pdbx_seq_one_letter_code
_entity_poly.pdbx_strand_id
1 'polypeptide(L)'
;MDKIVACAYSGNVLSSRTVAVTTFTPLISVEERKAGRRILLAHLHDCFANADACLPADPGMRQYHLSILHTLVISCTEESSEFCLHLLMQDFATLRYNPYALATGKTVAVTDPKISKYLNVRCQSVRDLHMYVGVNVFRLVRAQTSSMLPYFDSFCSELNNIWTNGYGGLGERCLLLEVVIYLALRLPCTFAEQRDKLSIILAGVLTEWNNPKCPLVIIGADKAGNEGKFKGGTEWLIDYFGLSMDADEILGSMDFLTGRVATRLELRWISLATVAIVRQLKGTLSPEQTDAVSIPLIEKLVVPAFNLLRTLNKLWQPKTAQLCHPSMRSVLEVTHAEMALLANIKLKNPSRNSDPESLVTVEHREISEDYVPKLQSFLTQLYESTIHICNFMVAITASRFYALPTDQLSHLLYNYMCPSIDSLPDFRLLQLLRESFPTFHLLRALKTSFQSFKVGLFDFFSSNHHFCEGIFAVVLFVIITQSSLLEKRLRLIPSLYFT
;
A
#
# COMPACT_ATOMS: atom_id res chain seq x y z
N MET A 1 38.09 -8.66 -13.44
CA MET A 1 37.36 -7.65 -12.65
C MET A 1 38.28 -7.17 -11.55
N ASP A 2 38.60 -5.88 -11.55
CA ASP A 2 39.58 -5.30 -10.64
C ASP A 2 39.08 -5.30 -9.19
N LYS A 3 39.95 -5.53 -8.20
CA LYS A 3 39.55 -5.62 -6.78
C LYS A 3 38.85 -4.36 -6.26
N ILE A 4 39.17 -3.22 -6.87
CA ILE A 4 38.59 -1.91 -6.54
C ILE A 4 37.13 -1.82 -7.03
N VAL A 5 36.84 -2.44 -8.18
CA VAL A 5 35.52 -2.47 -8.79
C VAL A 5 34.57 -3.27 -7.89
N ALA A 6 34.98 -4.44 -7.39
CA ALA A 6 34.15 -5.29 -6.51
C ALA A 6 33.71 -4.61 -5.19
N CYS A 7 34.54 -3.72 -4.61
CA CYS A 7 34.18 -2.97 -3.40
C CYS A 7 33.11 -1.88 -3.63
N ALA A 8 32.94 -1.37 -4.86
CA ALA A 8 31.90 -0.39 -5.18
C ALA A 8 30.52 -1.06 -5.36
N TYR A 9 30.48 -2.36 -5.70
CA TYR A 9 29.25 -3.11 -5.96
C TYR A 9 28.54 -3.64 -4.70
N SER A 10 29.19 -3.65 -3.53
CA SER A 10 28.69 -4.34 -2.33
C SER A 10 27.86 -3.48 -1.37
N GLY A 11 27.30 -2.35 -1.83
CA GLY A 11 26.35 -1.52 -1.08
C GLY A 11 25.07 -2.28 -0.70
N ASN A 12 25.18 -3.12 0.33
CA ASN A 12 24.17 -3.91 1.05
C ASN A 12 22.73 -3.85 0.53
N VAL A 13 22.45 -4.57 -0.55
CA VAL A 13 21.17 -5.27 -0.77
C VAL A 13 21.49 -6.56 -1.51
N LEU A 14 21.61 -7.67 -0.79
CA LEU A 14 21.36 -9.06 -1.22
C LEU A 14 21.70 -9.99 -0.03
N SER A 15 20.89 -9.97 1.02
CA SER A 15 20.92 -11.03 2.02
C SER A 15 20.19 -12.27 1.46
N SER A 16 20.91 -13.09 0.69
CA SER A 16 21.01 -14.54 0.89
C SER A 16 21.42 -15.28 -0.38
N ARG A 17 22.28 -16.30 -0.16
CA ARG A 17 22.72 -17.35 -1.09
C ARG A 17 23.81 -16.99 -2.11
N THR A 18 24.95 -16.56 -1.60
CA THR A 18 26.24 -17.13 -2.01
C THR A 18 27.13 -17.21 -0.78
N VAL A 19 27.38 -18.44 -0.32
CA VAL A 19 28.36 -18.72 0.73
C VAL A 19 29.75 -18.42 0.17
N ALA A 20 30.50 -17.63 0.93
CA ALA A 20 31.96 -17.55 0.94
C ALA A 20 32.67 -17.14 -0.36
N VAL A 21 32.81 -15.83 -0.59
CA VAL A 21 34.09 -15.26 -1.03
C VAL A 21 34.36 -13.96 -0.25
N THR A 22 35.22 -14.11 0.75
CA THR A 22 36.09 -13.10 1.38
C THR A 22 35.47 -11.78 1.86
N THR A 23 35.54 -11.59 3.17
CA THR A 23 35.64 -10.30 3.87
C THR A 23 36.36 -9.25 3.02
N PHE A 24 35.60 -8.34 2.40
CA PHE A 24 36.15 -7.16 1.76
C PHE A 24 36.56 -6.18 2.87
N THR A 25 37.86 -5.91 2.95
CA THR A 25 38.40 -4.85 3.81
C THR A 25 37.82 -3.52 3.31
N PRO A 26 37.04 -2.78 4.11
CA PRO A 26 36.52 -1.48 3.69
C PRO A 26 37.69 -0.56 3.32
N LEU A 27 37.56 0.25 2.26
CA LEU A 27 38.61 1.18 1.82
C LEU A 27 38.93 2.17 2.95
N ILE A 28 40.09 1.97 3.60
CA ILE A 28 40.41 2.64 4.87
C ILE A 28 40.95 4.05 4.59
N SER A 29 41.75 4.23 3.53
CA SER A 29 42.33 5.52 3.18
C SER A 29 41.39 6.43 2.37
N VAL A 30 41.57 7.75 2.50
CA VAL A 30 40.79 8.76 1.77
C VAL A 30 41.12 8.72 0.27
N GLU A 31 42.36 8.39 -0.06
CA GLU A 31 42.92 8.33 -1.40
C GLU A 31 42.37 7.14 -2.19
N GLU A 32 42.26 5.97 -1.56
CA GLU A 32 41.64 4.79 -2.16
C GLU A 32 40.14 5.02 -2.41
N ARG A 33 39.43 5.69 -1.48
CA ARG A 33 38.02 6.05 -1.70
C ARG A 33 37.88 7.03 -2.86
N LYS A 34 38.76 8.01 -2.99
CA LYS A 34 38.79 8.94 -4.13
C LYS A 34 39.12 8.23 -5.45
N ALA A 35 40.02 7.25 -5.44
CA ALA A 35 40.33 6.45 -6.63
C ALA A 35 39.16 5.55 -7.04
N GLY A 36 38.55 4.84 -6.09
CA GLY A 36 37.36 4.01 -6.33
C GLY A 36 36.17 4.82 -6.86
N ARG A 37 35.96 6.03 -6.34
CA ARG A 37 34.93 6.96 -6.84
C ARG A 37 35.18 7.40 -8.29
N ARG A 38 36.42 7.73 -8.64
CA ARG A 38 36.77 8.09 -10.04
C ARG A 38 36.53 6.94 -11.01
N ILE A 39 36.86 5.72 -10.62
CA ILE A 39 36.60 4.52 -11.44
C ILE A 39 35.09 4.30 -11.59
N LEU A 40 34.31 4.45 -10.52
CA LEU A 40 32.86 4.35 -10.57
C LEU A 40 32.25 5.41 -11.51
N LEU A 41 32.67 6.67 -11.39
CA LEU A 41 32.21 7.75 -12.25
C LEU A 41 32.52 7.49 -13.72
N ALA A 42 33.75 7.09 -14.04
CA ALA A 42 34.13 6.74 -15.42
C ALA A 42 33.27 5.59 -15.95
N HIS A 43 33.03 4.55 -15.14
CA HIS A 43 32.16 3.44 -15.54
C HIS A 43 30.70 3.87 -15.76
N LEU A 44 30.16 4.75 -14.92
CA LEU A 44 28.81 5.28 -15.09
C LEU A 44 28.71 6.11 -16.38
N HIS A 45 29.68 6.97 -16.65
CA HIS A 45 29.76 7.72 -17.91
C HIS A 45 29.79 6.77 -19.12
N ASP A 46 30.60 5.70 -19.10
CA ASP A 46 30.61 4.69 -20.16
C ASP A 46 29.27 3.95 -20.29
N CYS A 47 28.62 3.62 -19.17
CA CYS A 47 27.32 2.98 -19.18
C CYS A 47 26.26 3.86 -19.83
N PHE A 48 26.18 5.14 -19.46
CA PHE A 48 25.16 6.06 -19.95
C PHE A 48 25.45 6.60 -21.35
N ALA A 49 26.72 6.80 -21.73
CA ALA A 49 27.10 7.21 -23.09
C ALA A 49 26.68 6.18 -24.16
N ASN A 50 26.55 4.91 -23.78
CA ASN A 50 26.08 3.83 -24.65
C ASN A 50 24.61 3.45 -24.41
N ALA A 51 23.94 4.05 -23.42
CA ALA A 51 22.64 3.57 -22.93
C ALA A 51 21.44 4.04 -23.74
N ASP A 52 21.58 5.08 -24.56
CA ASP A 52 20.51 5.50 -25.49
C ASP A 52 20.15 4.40 -26.51
N ALA A 53 20.95 3.34 -26.62
CA ALA A 53 20.80 2.34 -27.67
C ALA A 53 20.02 1.07 -27.31
N CYS A 54 20.04 0.47 -26.10
CA CYS A 54 19.35 -0.84 -25.90
C CYS A 54 19.17 -1.28 -24.43
N LEU A 55 18.04 -0.93 -23.78
CA LEU A 55 17.60 -1.69 -22.60
C LEU A 55 17.31 -3.15 -23.01
N PRO A 56 17.74 -4.18 -22.25
CA PRO A 56 17.56 -5.57 -22.63
C PRO A 56 16.10 -5.90 -22.96
N ALA A 57 15.83 -6.67 -24.02
CA ALA A 57 14.45 -7.04 -24.36
C ALA A 57 13.85 -8.04 -23.35
N ASP A 58 14.64 -8.95 -22.79
CA ASP A 58 14.13 -9.87 -21.77
C ASP A 58 13.76 -9.10 -20.47
N PRO A 59 12.53 -9.26 -19.93
CA PRO A 59 12.10 -8.53 -18.73
C PRO A 59 12.98 -8.82 -17.49
N GLY A 60 13.45 -10.05 -17.33
CA GLY A 60 14.30 -10.44 -16.21
C GLY A 60 15.70 -9.82 -16.29
N MET A 61 16.30 -9.85 -17.48
CA MET A 61 17.59 -9.21 -17.74
C MET A 61 17.50 -7.68 -17.61
N ARG A 62 16.40 -7.07 -18.07
CA ARG A 62 16.15 -5.64 -17.89
C ARG A 62 16.04 -5.28 -16.41
N GLN A 63 15.30 -6.06 -15.63
CA GLN A 63 15.18 -5.86 -14.18
C GLN A 63 16.56 -5.93 -13.49
N TYR A 64 17.36 -6.94 -13.83
CA TYR A 64 18.70 -7.11 -13.28
C TYR A 64 19.62 -5.93 -13.62
N HIS A 65 19.62 -5.52 -14.89
CA HIS A 65 20.39 -4.39 -15.38
C HIS A 65 20.06 -3.09 -14.64
N LEU A 66 18.77 -2.72 -14.58
CA LEU A 66 18.32 -1.52 -13.87
C LEU A 66 18.66 -1.57 -12.38
N SER A 67 18.53 -2.73 -11.74
CA SER A 67 18.83 -2.88 -10.30
C SER A 67 20.31 -2.64 -10.00
N ILE A 68 21.21 -3.08 -10.89
CA ILE A 68 22.65 -2.80 -10.78
C ILE A 68 22.90 -1.30 -10.96
N LEU A 69 22.35 -0.69 -12.02
CA LEU A 69 22.52 0.73 -12.29
C LEU A 69 22.06 1.59 -11.11
N HIS A 70 20.88 1.31 -10.56
CA HIS A 70 20.37 1.96 -9.34
C HIS A 70 21.36 1.86 -8.17
N THR A 71 21.95 0.68 -7.95
CA THR A 71 22.92 0.48 -6.87
C THR A 71 24.19 1.30 -7.08
N LEU A 72 24.69 1.37 -8.31
CA LEU A 72 25.88 2.15 -8.67
C LEU A 72 25.64 3.65 -8.55
N VAL A 73 24.53 4.15 -9.09
CA VAL A 73 24.16 5.57 -9.07
C VAL A 73 23.89 6.04 -7.63
N ILE A 74 23.17 5.25 -6.82
CA ILE A 74 22.93 5.59 -5.40
C ILE A 74 24.25 5.70 -4.63
N SER A 75 25.25 4.88 -4.98
CA SER A 75 26.57 4.89 -4.35
C SER A 75 27.46 6.07 -4.79
N CYS A 76 27.05 6.82 -5.82
CA CYS A 76 27.76 8.00 -6.31
C CYS A 76 27.07 9.30 -5.87
N THR A 77 27.79 10.15 -5.14
CA THR A 77 27.26 11.44 -4.64
C THR A 77 27.65 12.65 -5.50
N GLU A 78 28.73 12.53 -6.27
CA GLU A 78 29.18 13.56 -7.23
C GLU A 78 28.44 13.37 -8.57
N GLU A 79 28.08 14.48 -9.24
CA GLU A 79 27.32 14.49 -10.52
C GLU A 79 26.00 13.67 -10.51
N SER A 80 25.47 13.37 -9.31
CA SER A 80 24.36 12.43 -9.16
C SER A 80 23.09 12.87 -9.89
N SER A 81 22.88 14.18 -10.09
CA SER A 81 21.71 14.72 -10.79
C SER A 81 21.59 14.27 -12.24
N GLU A 82 22.71 14.15 -12.97
CA GLU A 82 22.68 13.75 -14.38
C GLU A 82 22.37 12.26 -14.51
N PHE A 83 23.08 11.42 -13.76
CA PHE A 83 22.86 9.98 -13.77
C PHE A 83 21.49 9.59 -13.23
N CYS A 84 21.00 10.27 -12.19
CA CYS A 84 19.66 10.02 -11.67
C CYS A 84 18.58 10.36 -12.71
N LEU A 85 18.76 11.44 -13.48
CA LEU A 85 17.82 11.80 -14.54
C LEU A 85 17.80 10.76 -15.66
N HIS A 86 18.97 10.32 -16.15
CA HIS A 86 19.05 9.27 -17.18
C HIS A 86 18.40 7.96 -16.70
N LEU A 87 18.69 7.57 -15.46
CA LEU A 87 18.11 6.37 -14.88
C LEU A 87 16.59 6.47 -14.73
N LEU A 88 16.09 7.63 -14.34
CA LEU A 88 14.66 7.91 -14.27
C LEU A 88 13.99 7.83 -15.66
N MET A 89 14.65 8.33 -16.70
CA MET A 89 14.16 8.20 -18.08
C MET A 89 14.09 6.73 -18.53
N GLN A 90 15.09 5.92 -18.18
CA GLN A 90 15.08 4.48 -18.45
C GLN A 90 13.98 3.74 -17.68
N ASP A 91 13.75 4.12 -16.43
CA ASP A 91 12.66 3.58 -15.60
C ASP A 91 11.29 3.90 -16.24
N PHE A 92 11.07 5.14 -16.65
CA PHE A 92 9.82 5.54 -17.32
C PHE A 92 9.65 4.91 -18.71
N ALA A 93 10.73 4.73 -19.47
CA ALA A 93 10.70 3.95 -20.71
C ALA A 93 10.35 2.47 -20.42
N THR A 94 10.84 1.94 -19.31
CA THR A 94 10.54 0.57 -18.87
C THR A 94 9.10 0.41 -18.42
N LEU A 95 8.46 1.40 -17.80
CA LEU A 95 7.01 1.32 -17.48
C LEU A 95 6.10 1.29 -18.71
N ARG A 96 6.59 1.78 -19.85
CA ARG A 96 5.93 1.69 -21.17
C ARG A 96 6.22 0.38 -21.89
N TYR A 97 7.12 -0.45 -21.35
CA TYR A 97 7.52 -1.69 -21.97
C TYR A 97 6.41 -2.74 -21.87
N ASN A 98 5.72 -3.00 -22.97
CA ASN A 98 4.79 -4.11 -23.10
C ASN A 98 4.98 -4.81 -24.45
N PRO A 99 5.91 -5.77 -24.55
CA PRO A 99 6.25 -6.41 -25.82
C PRO A 99 5.06 -7.15 -26.45
N TYR A 100 4.08 -7.56 -25.63
CA TYR A 100 2.88 -8.23 -26.11
C TYR A 100 1.90 -7.30 -26.82
N ALA A 101 1.66 -6.11 -26.27
CA ALA A 101 0.82 -5.10 -26.90
C ALA A 101 1.42 -4.62 -28.23
N LEU A 102 2.76 -4.57 -28.32
CA LEU A 102 3.49 -4.22 -29.53
C LEU A 102 3.44 -5.31 -30.60
N ALA A 103 3.57 -6.59 -30.21
CA ALA A 103 3.64 -7.71 -31.16
C ALA A 103 2.28 -8.09 -31.77
N THR A 104 1.18 -7.89 -31.05
CA THR A 104 -0.14 -8.31 -31.52
C THR A 104 -0.91 -7.23 -32.27
N GLY A 105 -0.47 -5.97 -32.24
CA GLY A 105 -1.21 -4.81 -32.75
C GLY A 105 -2.56 -4.56 -32.05
N LYS A 106 -2.99 -5.51 -31.22
CA LYS A 106 -4.06 -5.39 -30.26
C LYS A 106 -3.46 -4.63 -29.08
N THR A 107 -3.65 -3.31 -29.05
CA THR A 107 -4.00 -2.70 -27.77
C THR A 107 -5.18 -3.53 -27.30
N VAL A 108 -4.98 -4.43 -26.34
CA VAL A 108 -6.03 -5.36 -25.92
C VAL A 108 -7.18 -4.47 -25.51
N ALA A 109 -8.17 -4.39 -26.40
CA ALA A 109 -9.21 -3.39 -26.32
C ALA A 109 -10.14 -3.95 -25.28
N VAL A 110 -9.84 -3.62 -24.02
CA VAL A 110 -10.79 -3.78 -22.93
C VAL A 110 -12.07 -3.12 -23.44
N THR A 111 -13.07 -3.94 -23.73
CA THR A 111 -14.29 -3.54 -24.42
C THR A 111 -15.08 -2.51 -23.62
N ASP A 112 -14.86 -2.45 -22.31
CA ASP A 112 -15.37 -1.38 -21.44
C ASP A 112 -14.26 -0.37 -21.05
N PRO A 113 -14.35 0.89 -21.51
CA PRO A 113 -13.40 1.96 -21.14
C PRO A 113 -13.32 2.23 -19.63
N LYS A 114 -14.30 1.80 -18.82
CA LYS A 114 -14.26 1.90 -17.35
C LYS A 114 -13.27 0.92 -16.72
N ILE A 115 -13.07 -0.25 -17.32
CA ILE A 115 -12.13 -1.26 -16.83
C ILE A 115 -10.71 -0.93 -17.31
N SER A 116 -10.58 -0.46 -18.56
CA SER A 116 -9.29 -0.16 -19.20
C SER A 116 -8.48 0.90 -18.45
N LYS A 117 -9.15 1.83 -17.77
CA LYS A 117 -8.53 2.87 -16.94
C LYS A 117 -7.68 2.30 -15.79
N TYR A 118 -8.09 1.16 -15.23
CA TYR A 118 -7.50 0.58 -14.02
C TYR A 118 -6.69 -0.70 -14.28
N LEU A 119 -6.90 -1.33 -15.44
CA LEU A 119 -6.25 -2.57 -15.82
C LEU A 119 -5.22 -2.35 -16.92
N ASN A 120 -4.03 -2.88 -16.70
CA ASN A 120 -2.98 -2.94 -17.72
C ASN A 120 -2.59 -4.41 -17.90
N VAL A 121 -2.93 -4.96 -19.06
CA VAL A 121 -2.76 -6.37 -19.38
C VAL A 121 -1.35 -6.65 -19.88
N ARG A 122 -0.66 -7.50 -19.13
CA ARG A 122 0.75 -7.85 -19.32
C ARG A 122 1.05 -9.17 -18.64
N CYS A 123 2.10 -9.85 -19.11
CA CYS A 123 2.55 -11.08 -18.47
C CYS A 123 3.15 -10.84 -17.09
N GLN A 124 3.26 -11.91 -16.31
CA GLN A 124 3.73 -11.86 -14.93
C GLN A 124 5.13 -11.25 -14.81
N SER A 125 6.05 -11.60 -15.70
CA SER A 125 7.42 -11.09 -15.67
C SER A 125 7.51 -9.59 -15.96
N VAL A 126 6.68 -9.07 -16.86
CA VAL A 126 6.60 -7.62 -17.13
C VAL A 126 5.93 -6.89 -15.96
N ARG A 127 4.91 -7.50 -15.33
CA ARG A 127 4.32 -6.96 -14.09
C ARG A 127 5.34 -6.86 -12.97
N ASP A 128 6.14 -7.90 -12.77
CA ASP A 128 7.16 -7.90 -11.73
C ASP A 128 8.24 -6.85 -12.04
N LEU A 129 8.72 -6.77 -13.29
CA LEU A 129 9.63 -5.73 -13.76
C LEU A 129 9.09 -4.31 -13.46
N HIS A 130 7.83 -4.02 -13.81
CA HIS A 130 7.22 -2.71 -13.56
C HIS A 130 7.15 -2.39 -12.07
N MET A 131 6.82 -3.36 -11.23
CA MET A 131 6.84 -3.21 -9.77
C MET A 131 8.24 -2.89 -9.27
N TYR A 132 9.26 -3.60 -9.76
CA TYR A 132 10.66 -3.34 -9.43
C TYR A 132 11.10 -1.94 -9.84
N VAL A 133 10.67 -1.44 -11.00
CA VAL A 133 10.90 -0.06 -11.42
C VAL A 133 10.31 0.93 -10.41
N GLY A 134 9.05 0.76 -10.02
CA GLY A 134 8.43 1.63 -9.00
C GLY A 134 9.21 1.66 -7.68
N VAL A 135 9.69 0.50 -7.22
CA VAL A 135 10.54 0.40 -6.01
C VAL A 135 11.89 1.09 -6.21
N ASN A 136 12.53 0.89 -7.36
CA ASN A 136 13.83 1.47 -7.67
C ASN A 136 13.76 3.00 -7.77
N VAL A 137 12.75 3.56 -8.45
CA VAL A 137 12.50 5.01 -8.50
C VAL A 137 12.33 5.57 -7.08
N PHE A 138 11.53 4.91 -6.24
CA PHE A 138 11.36 5.34 -4.85
C PHE A 138 12.68 5.32 -4.05
N ARG A 139 13.49 4.27 -4.21
CA ARG A 139 14.81 4.18 -3.57
C ARG A 139 15.76 5.27 -4.05
N LEU A 140 15.81 5.52 -5.36
CA LEU A 140 16.64 6.56 -5.97
C LEU A 140 16.29 7.93 -5.43
N VAL A 141 15.00 8.29 -5.47
CA VAL A 141 14.51 9.59 -5.01
C VAL A 141 14.78 9.79 -3.52
N ARG A 142 14.63 8.75 -2.71
CA ARG A 142 14.95 8.83 -1.28
C ARG A 142 16.45 8.96 -1.01
N ALA A 143 17.30 8.33 -1.81
CA ALA A 143 18.75 8.40 -1.66
C ALA A 143 19.35 9.73 -2.17
N GLN A 144 18.78 10.27 -3.25
CA GLN A 144 19.31 11.42 -4.00
C GLN A 144 18.27 12.56 -4.07
N THR A 145 17.56 12.81 -2.96
CA THR A 145 16.43 13.74 -2.92
C THR A 145 16.78 15.13 -3.46
N SER A 146 17.89 15.72 -2.99
CA SER A 146 18.31 17.07 -3.41
C SER A 146 18.51 17.18 -4.92
N SER A 147 18.99 16.11 -5.54
CA SER A 147 19.22 16.04 -6.99
C SER A 147 17.92 15.89 -7.79
N MET A 148 16.86 15.37 -7.15
CA MET A 148 15.56 15.11 -7.79
C MET A 148 14.54 16.24 -7.63
N LEU A 149 14.65 17.05 -6.56
CA LEU A 149 13.74 18.18 -6.31
C LEU A 149 13.59 19.16 -7.50
N PRO A 150 14.67 19.54 -8.23
CA PRO A 150 14.56 20.43 -9.37
C PRO A 150 13.69 19.88 -10.52
N TYR A 151 13.53 18.56 -10.61
CA TYR A 151 12.77 17.89 -11.66
C TYR A 151 11.34 17.55 -11.25
N PHE A 152 10.86 18.04 -10.10
CA PHE A 152 9.56 17.68 -9.55
C PHE A 152 8.39 17.90 -10.53
N ASP A 153 8.31 19.07 -11.16
CA ASP A 153 7.19 19.37 -12.07
C ASP A 153 7.26 18.50 -13.35
N SER A 154 8.48 18.25 -13.87
CA SER A 154 8.70 17.31 -15.00
C SER A 154 8.30 15.89 -14.63
N PHE A 155 8.64 15.44 -13.42
CA PHE A 155 8.25 14.13 -12.89
C PHE A 155 6.72 14.03 -12.78
N CYS A 156 6.03 15.07 -12.30
CA CYS A 156 4.57 15.09 -12.23
C CYS A 156 3.92 15.03 -13.63
N SER A 157 4.46 15.76 -14.61
CA SER A 157 3.98 15.73 -15.99
C SER A 157 4.12 14.34 -16.61
N GLU A 158 5.26 13.70 -16.40
CA GLU A 158 5.56 12.37 -16.91
C GLU A 158 4.68 11.29 -16.25
N LEU A 159 4.42 11.40 -14.95
CA LEU A 159 3.45 10.52 -14.28
C LEU A 159 2.03 10.70 -14.79
N ASN A 160 1.61 11.95 -15.05
CA ASN A 160 0.31 12.21 -15.65
C ASN A 160 0.19 11.56 -17.03
N ASN A 161 1.26 11.58 -17.83
CA ASN A 161 1.33 10.85 -19.10
C ASN A 161 1.21 9.33 -18.90
N ILE A 162 1.93 8.76 -17.94
CA ILE A 162 1.87 7.33 -17.60
C ILE A 162 0.45 6.92 -17.19
N TRP A 163 -0.21 7.70 -16.36
CA TRP A 163 -1.56 7.42 -15.89
C TRP A 163 -2.61 7.56 -16.99
N THR A 164 -2.56 8.66 -17.76
CA THR A 164 -3.52 8.96 -18.83
C THR A 164 -3.48 7.89 -19.93
N ASN A 165 -2.28 7.40 -20.27
CA ASN A 165 -2.09 6.40 -21.31
C ASN A 165 -2.17 4.95 -20.82
N GLY A 166 -2.53 4.72 -19.55
CA GLY A 166 -2.71 3.36 -19.05
C GLY A 166 -1.40 2.59 -18.79
N TYR A 167 -0.25 3.26 -18.80
CA TYR A 167 1.04 2.63 -18.50
C TYR A 167 1.16 2.31 -17.00
N GLY A 168 1.82 1.21 -16.67
CA GLY A 168 1.83 0.66 -15.31
C GLY A 168 0.47 0.14 -14.85
N GLY A 169 0.44 -0.62 -13.75
CA GLY A 169 -0.77 -1.11 -13.09
C GLY A 169 -1.01 -0.35 -11.78
N LEU A 170 -2.08 -0.68 -11.06
CA LEU A 170 -2.45 0.04 -9.83
C LEU A 170 -1.33 0.12 -8.80
N GLY A 171 -0.57 -0.96 -8.62
CA GLY A 171 0.51 -1.01 -7.64
C GLY A 171 1.66 -0.05 -7.97
N GLU A 172 2.10 -0.02 -9.23
CA GLU A 172 3.15 0.90 -9.67
C GLU A 172 2.70 2.36 -9.59
N ARG A 173 1.43 2.64 -9.94
CA ARG A 173 0.85 3.98 -9.79
C ARG A 173 0.86 4.44 -8.33
N CYS A 174 0.54 3.55 -7.39
CA CYS A 174 0.58 3.87 -5.96
C CYS A 174 2.02 4.14 -5.49
N LEU A 175 3.01 3.34 -5.92
CA LEU A 175 4.42 3.60 -5.59
C LEU A 175 4.91 4.94 -6.12
N LEU A 176 4.57 5.27 -7.37
CA LEU A 176 4.95 6.54 -7.98
C LEU A 176 4.22 7.73 -7.33
N LEU A 177 2.97 7.54 -6.91
CA LEU A 177 2.26 8.52 -6.09
C LEU A 177 2.99 8.77 -4.76
N GLU A 178 3.51 7.72 -4.11
CA GLU A 178 4.32 7.90 -2.90
C GLU A 178 5.57 8.74 -3.17
N VAL A 179 6.23 8.54 -4.31
CA VAL A 179 7.40 9.34 -4.71
C VAL A 179 7.04 10.83 -4.86
N VAL A 180 5.92 11.13 -5.52
CA VAL A 180 5.47 12.52 -5.70
C VAL A 180 5.22 13.19 -4.36
N ILE A 181 4.49 12.52 -3.46
CA ILE A 181 4.17 13.08 -2.15
C ILE A 181 5.45 13.27 -1.34
N TYR A 182 6.36 12.29 -1.38
CA TYR A 182 7.65 12.36 -0.71
C TYR A 182 8.46 13.59 -1.15
N LEU A 183 8.53 13.86 -2.46
CA LEU A 183 9.22 15.02 -3.03
C LEU A 183 8.49 16.32 -2.71
N ALA A 184 7.16 16.36 -2.84
CA ALA A 184 6.35 17.55 -2.59
C ALA A 184 6.52 18.07 -1.15
N LEU A 185 6.60 17.15 -0.17
CA LEU A 185 6.87 17.48 1.24
C LEU A 185 8.29 18.01 1.49
N ARG A 186 9.20 17.93 0.50
CA ARG A 186 10.60 18.34 0.59
C ARG A 186 10.95 19.49 -0.35
N LEU A 187 9.96 20.05 -1.05
CA LEU A 187 10.16 21.21 -1.90
C LEU A 187 10.62 22.42 -1.05
N PRO A 188 11.59 23.20 -1.55
CA PRO A 188 12.10 24.40 -0.87
C PRO A 188 11.12 25.57 -1.03
N CYS A 189 9.89 25.39 -0.54
CA CYS A 189 8.81 26.38 -0.60
C CYS A 189 8.03 26.41 0.72
N THR A 190 7.06 27.32 0.85
CA THR A 190 6.27 27.47 2.08
C THR A 190 5.36 26.27 2.31
N PHE A 191 4.97 26.01 3.58
CA PHE A 191 4.00 24.95 3.89
C PHE A 191 2.64 25.16 3.21
N ALA A 192 2.23 26.41 2.99
CA ALA A 192 1.02 26.71 2.23
C ALA A 192 1.14 26.23 0.78
N GLU A 193 2.25 26.54 0.10
CA GLU A 193 2.50 26.10 -1.28
C GLU A 193 2.63 24.57 -1.39
N GLN A 194 3.30 23.92 -0.43
CA GLN A 194 3.37 22.45 -0.39
C GLN A 194 1.97 21.83 -0.26
N ARG A 195 1.14 22.35 0.65
CA ARG A 195 -0.23 21.90 0.85
C ARG A 195 -1.07 22.12 -0.40
N ASP A 196 -0.95 23.26 -1.04
CA ASP A 196 -1.77 23.59 -2.22
C ASP A 196 -1.35 22.72 -3.43
N LYS A 197 -0.05 22.50 -3.65
CA LYS A 197 0.45 21.54 -4.65
C LYS A 197 -0.04 20.12 -4.37
N LEU A 198 0.08 19.64 -3.14
CA LEU A 198 -0.41 18.32 -2.73
C LEU A 198 -1.94 18.22 -2.90
N SER A 199 -2.70 19.24 -2.52
CA SER A 199 -4.16 19.26 -2.69
C SER A 199 -4.56 19.03 -4.15
N ILE A 200 -3.87 19.68 -5.10
CA ILE A 200 -4.10 19.49 -6.54
C ILE A 200 -3.75 18.07 -6.99
N ILE A 201 -2.57 17.57 -6.63
CA ILE A 201 -2.10 16.23 -7.01
C ILE A 201 -3.03 15.14 -6.45
N LEU A 202 -3.48 15.32 -5.21
CA LEU A 202 -4.26 14.33 -4.47
C LEU A 202 -5.77 14.46 -4.68
N ALA A 203 -6.24 15.52 -5.36
CA ALA A 203 -7.65 15.80 -5.56
C ALA A 203 -8.40 14.59 -6.12
N GLY A 204 -7.85 13.92 -7.16
CA GLY A 204 -8.49 12.78 -7.81
C GLY A 204 -8.75 11.55 -6.93
N VAL A 205 -8.20 11.51 -5.71
CA VAL A 205 -8.48 10.47 -4.70
C VAL A 205 -9.21 11.05 -3.50
N LEU A 206 -8.76 12.20 -2.98
CA LEU A 206 -9.34 12.80 -1.78
C LEU A 206 -10.77 13.33 -2.01
N THR A 207 -11.13 13.74 -3.22
CA THR A 207 -12.51 14.17 -3.53
C THR A 207 -13.49 13.01 -3.49
N GLU A 208 -13.06 11.77 -3.80
CA GLU A 208 -13.93 10.59 -3.77
C GLU A 208 -14.41 10.26 -2.37
N TRP A 209 -13.59 10.51 -1.35
CA TRP A 209 -13.99 10.35 0.05
C TRP A 209 -15.05 11.36 0.51
N ASN A 210 -15.16 12.48 -0.19
CA ASN A 210 -16.17 13.51 0.07
C ASN A 210 -17.40 13.37 -0.84
N ASN A 211 -17.37 12.45 -1.81
CA ASN A 211 -18.46 12.22 -2.74
C ASN A 211 -19.46 11.22 -2.13
N PRO A 212 -20.69 11.63 -1.77
CA PRO A 212 -21.67 10.73 -1.17
C PRO A 212 -22.15 9.63 -2.13
N LYS A 213 -21.86 9.76 -3.44
CA LYS A 213 -22.15 8.75 -4.45
C LYS A 213 -21.00 7.76 -4.65
N CYS A 214 -19.83 8.03 -4.09
CA CYS A 214 -18.70 7.11 -4.18
C CYS A 214 -19.08 5.80 -3.47
N PRO A 215 -18.95 4.63 -4.12
CA PRO A 215 -19.27 3.34 -3.52
C PRO A 215 -18.58 3.11 -2.17
N LEU A 216 -17.37 3.65 -1.99
CA LEU A 216 -16.60 3.52 -0.74
C LEU A 216 -17.31 4.22 0.43
N VAL A 217 -17.85 5.41 0.18
CA VAL A 217 -18.59 6.20 1.16
C VAL A 217 -19.96 5.59 1.43
N ILE A 218 -20.63 5.06 0.40
CA ILE A 218 -21.92 4.35 0.55
C ILE A 218 -21.77 3.12 1.44
N ILE A 219 -20.68 2.34 1.28
CA ILE A 219 -20.37 1.21 2.16
C ILE A 219 -20.17 1.70 3.60
N GLY A 220 -19.46 2.80 3.81
CA GLY A 220 -19.25 3.37 5.15
C GLY A 220 -20.50 3.99 5.80
N ALA A 221 -21.52 4.34 5.02
CA ALA A 221 -22.70 5.03 5.54
C ALA A 221 -23.53 4.14 6.48
N ASP A 222 -24.00 4.71 7.59
CA ASP A 222 -25.00 4.06 8.43
C ASP A 222 -26.31 3.91 7.67
N LYS A 223 -27.11 2.90 8.04
CA LYS A 223 -28.48 2.74 7.52
C LYS A 223 -29.26 4.03 7.82
N ALA A 224 -29.49 4.86 6.80
CA ALA A 224 -30.34 6.02 6.94
C ALA A 224 -31.71 5.55 7.47
N GLY A 225 -32.12 6.08 8.62
CA GLY A 225 -33.43 5.82 9.19
C GLY A 225 -34.51 6.22 8.19
N ASN A 226 -35.37 5.25 7.84
CA ASN A 226 -36.71 5.31 7.25
C ASN A 226 -37.11 6.34 6.16
N GLU A 227 -36.26 7.22 5.67
CA GLU A 227 -36.62 8.17 4.60
C GLU A 227 -35.48 8.34 3.59
N GLY A 228 -35.63 7.73 2.41
CA GLY A 228 -35.05 8.26 1.17
C GLY A 228 -33.79 7.58 0.59
N LYS A 229 -34.04 6.63 -0.32
CA LYS A 229 -33.32 6.32 -1.58
C LYS A 229 -31.91 5.74 -1.62
N PHE A 230 -31.09 5.72 -0.56
CA PHE A 230 -29.85 4.92 -0.56
C PHE A 230 -29.65 4.20 0.78
N LYS A 231 -29.97 2.90 0.81
CA LYS A 231 -29.53 2.02 1.92
C LYS A 231 -28.03 1.77 1.71
N GLY A 232 -27.18 2.39 2.52
CA GLY A 232 -25.74 2.10 2.58
C GLY A 232 -25.39 0.96 3.54
N GLY A 233 -24.12 0.81 3.87
CA GLY A 233 -23.66 -0.15 4.89
C GLY A 233 -23.41 -1.56 4.36
N THR A 234 -23.36 -2.52 5.28
CA THR A 234 -22.94 -3.90 4.98
C THR A 234 -23.93 -4.63 4.05
N GLU A 235 -25.22 -4.36 4.18
CA GLU A 235 -26.26 -4.95 3.30
C GLU A 235 -26.09 -4.47 1.86
N TRP A 236 -25.80 -3.18 1.67
CA TRP A 236 -25.52 -2.66 0.33
C TRP A 236 -24.32 -3.35 -0.30
N LEU A 237 -23.24 -3.58 0.46
CA LEU A 237 -22.06 -4.30 -0.03
C LEU A 237 -22.42 -5.73 -0.46
N ILE A 238 -23.22 -6.42 0.35
CA ILE A 238 -23.70 -7.78 0.07
C ILE A 238 -24.50 -7.83 -1.23
N ASP A 239 -25.51 -6.96 -1.35
CA ASP A 239 -26.40 -6.94 -2.51
C ASP A 239 -25.67 -6.46 -3.77
N TYR A 240 -24.84 -5.42 -3.65
CA TYR A 240 -24.16 -4.83 -4.79
C TYR A 240 -23.18 -5.81 -5.44
N PHE A 241 -22.34 -6.49 -4.65
CA PHE A 241 -21.38 -7.46 -5.19
C PHE A 241 -21.96 -8.85 -5.43
N GLY A 242 -23.26 -9.06 -5.16
CA GLY A 242 -23.96 -10.32 -5.43
C GLY A 242 -23.66 -11.42 -4.41
N LEU A 243 -23.23 -11.07 -3.19
CA LEU A 243 -22.93 -12.07 -2.14
C LEU A 243 -24.18 -12.85 -1.71
N SER A 244 -25.38 -12.30 -1.93
CA SER A 244 -26.67 -12.95 -1.68
C SER A 244 -27.21 -13.77 -2.85
N MET A 245 -26.53 -13.76 -4.00
CA MET A 245 -26.94 -14.47 -5.23
C MET A 245 -26.13 -15.76 -5.42
N ASP A 246 -26.65 -16.66 -6.25
CA ASP A 246 -25.90 -17.85 -6.63
C ASP A 246 -24.70 -17.51 -7.53
N ALA A 247 -23.56 -18.14 -7.27
CA ALA A 247 -22.33 -17.90 -8.02
C ALA A 247 -22.48 -18.21 -9.52
N ASP A 248 -23.16 -19.30 -9.90
CA ASP A 248 -23.31 -19.69 -11.30
C ASP A 248 -24.22 -18.70 -12.05
N GLU A 249 -25.23 -18.14 -11.36
CA GLU A 249 -26.08 -17.07 -11.90
C GLU A 249 -25.27 -15.78 -12.20
N ILE A 250 -24.36 -15.41 -11.30
CA ILE A 250 -23.47 -14.26 -11.49
C ILE A 250 -22.53 -14.48 -12.68
N LEU A 251 -21.90 -15.67 -12.76
CA LEU A 251 -20.97 -16.01 -13.83
C LEU A 251 -21.67 -16.07 -15.20
N GLY A 252 -22.97 -16.39 -15.23
CA GLY A 252 -23.82 -16.33 -16.42
C GLY A 252 -24.23 -14.91 -16.86
N SER A 253 -23.97 -13.87 -16.06
CA SER A 253 -24.45 -12.51 -16.31
C SER A 253 -23.31 -11.51 -16.57
N MET A 254 -22.95 -11.33 -17.85
CA MET A 254 -21.88 -10.41 -18.26
C MET A 254 -22.18 -8.94 -17.95
N ASP A 255 -23.45 -8.52 -18.02
CA ASP A 255 -23.86 -7.15 -17.68
C ASP A 255 -23.64 -6.85 -16.19
N PHE A 256 -23.90 -7.84 -15.33
CA PHE A 256 -23.61 -7.73 -13.90
C PHE A 256 -22.09 -7.62 -13.68
N LEU A 257 -21.33 -8.57 -14.23
CA LEU A 257 -19.87 -8.66 -14.03
C LEU A 257 -19.13 -7.40 -14.47
N THR A 258 -19.45 -6.86 -15.65
CA THR A 258 -18.75 -5.70 -16.22
C THR A 258 -18.85 -4.49 -15.29
N GLY A 259 -20.05 -4.20 -14.77
CA GLY A 259 -20.24 -3.10 -13.82
C GLY A 259 -19.53 -3.32 -12.48
N ARG A 260 -19.59 -4.55 -11.93
CA ARG A 260 -18.99 -4.85 -10.62
C ARG A 260 -17.48 -4.94 -10.64
N VAL A 261 -16.90 -5.45 -11.73
CA VAL A 261 -15.45 -5.48 -11.91
C VAL A 261 -14.89 -4.06 -12.00
N ALA A 262 -15.53 -3.16 -12.75
CA ALA A 262 -15.11 -1.76 -12.83
C ALA A 262 -15.13 -1.09 -11.45
N THR A 263 -16.24 -1.19 -10.71
CA THR A 263 -16.35 -0.61 -9.36
C THR A 263 -15.37 -1.24 -8.37
N ARG A 264 -15.14 -2.55 -8.43
CA ARG A 264 -14.12 -3.22 -7.61
C ARG A 264 -12.72 -2.67 -7.85
N LEU A 265 -12.34 -2.48 -9.11
CA LEU A 265 -11.02 -1.94 -9.48
C LEU A 265 -10.88 -0.47 -9.08
N GLU A 266 -11.94 0.32 -9.23
CA GLU A 266 -12.00 1.71 -8.76
C GLU A 266 -11.83 1.80 -7.23
N LEU A 267 -12.58 0.99 -6.47
CA LEU A 267 -12.46 0.93 -5.01
C LEU A 267 -11.06 0.52 -4.57
N ARG A 268 -10.47 -0.45 -5.27
CA ARG A 268 -9.09 -0.89 -5.02
C ARG A 268 -8.08 0.22 -5.30
N TRP A 269 -8.29 0.98 -6.37
CA TRP A 269 -7.45 2.15 -6.66
C TRP A 269 -7.57 3.19 -5.54
N ILE A 270 -8.79 3.60 -5.18
CA ILE A 270 -9.03 4.62 -4.15
C ILE A 270 -8.41 4.19 -2.81
N SER A 271 -8.64 2.95 -2.37
CA SER A 271 -8.12 2.46 -1.09
C SER A 271 -6.59 2.41 -1.07
N LEU A 272 -5.94 1.82 -2.08
CA LEU A 272 -4.49 1.71 -2.15
C LEU A 272 -3.80 3.07 -2.31
N ALA A 273 -4.36 3.95 -3.15
CA ALA A 273 -3.85 5.30 -3.31
C ALA A 273 -3.99 6.10 -2.00
N THR A 274 -5.11 5.93 -1.27
CA THR A 274 -5.28 6.56 0.04
C THR A 274 -4.24 6.05 1.03
N VAL A 275 -3.95 4.74 1.07
CA VAL A 275 -2.86 4.18 1.90
C VAL A 275 -1.52 4.82 1.56
N ALA A 276 -1.17 4.90 0.28
CA ALA A 276 0.07 5.55 -0.19
C ALA A 276 0.15 7.02 0.27
N ILE A 277 -0.97 7.75 0.16
CA ILE A 277 -1.09 9.14 0.60
C ILE A 277 -0.81 9.27 2.08
N VAL A 278 -1.60 8.60 2.93
CA VAL A 278 -1.47 8.78 4.38
C VAL A 278 -0.16 8.20 4.92
N ARG A 279 0.43 7.20 4.26
CA ARG A 279 1.76 6.67 4.61
C ARG A 279 2.84 7.73 4.43
N GLN A 280 2.83 8.45 3.31
CA GLN A 280 3.83 9.49 3.05
C GLN A 280 3.56 10.78 3.83
N LEU A 281 2.29 11.15 4.03
CA LEU A 281 1.92 12.29 4.88
C LEU A 281 2.27 12.06 6.37
N LYS A 282 2.29 10.81 6.84
CA LYS A 282 2.86 10.45 8.16
C LYS A 282 4.37 10.71 8.23
N GLY A 283 5.07 10.67 7.10
CA GLY A 283 6.52 10.89 7.00
C GLY A 283 6.94 12.36 6.91
N THR A 284 6.08 13.30 7.34
CA THR A 284 6.40 14.72 7.45
C THR A 284 7.64 14.94 8.30
N LEU A 285 8.42 15.96 7.95
CA LEU A 285 9.75 16.18 8.52
C LEU A 285 9.70 16.87 9.88
N SER A 286 8.66 17.66 10.15
CA SER A 286 8.50 18.37 11.41
C SER A 286 7.03 18.37 11.90
N PRO A 287 6.80 18.58 13.21
CA PRO A 287 5.45 18.74 13.75
C PRO A 287 4.68 19.90 13.10
N GLU A 288 5.35 21.04 12.85
CA GLU A 288 4.74 22.22 12.25
C GLU A 288 4.28 21.94 10.82
N GLN A 289 5.08 21.20 10.05
CA GLN A 289 4.69 20.75 8.71
C GLN A 289 3.51 19.78 8.78
N THR A 290 3.47 18.92 9.79
CA THR A 290 2.34 17.99 10.00
C THR A 290 1.03 18.75 10.24
N ASP A 291 1.06 19.75 11.12
CA ASP A 291 -0.11 20.58 11.46
C ASP A 291 -0.55 21.49 10.30
N ALA A 292 0.40 22.04 9.54
CA ALA A 292 0.12 22.99 8.46
C ALA A 292 -0.23 22.32 7.11
N VAL A 293 0.29 21.11 6.85
CA VAL A 293 0.16 20.41 5.56
C VAL A 293 -0.66 19.13 5.69
N SER A 294 -0.18 18.15 6.46
CA SER A 294 -0.76 16.80 6.48
C SER A 294 -2.16 16.77 7.09
N ILE A 295 -2.37 17.36 8.27
CA ILE A 295 -3.67 17.31 8.95
C ILE A 295 -4.78 17.94 8.09
N PRO A 296 -4.65 19.17 7.55
CA PRO A 296 -5.69 19.78 6.73
C PRO A 296 -6.08 18.96 5.49
N LEU A 297 -5.15 18.18 4.92
CA LEU A 297 -5.42 17.32 3.77
C LEU A 297 -6.24 16.07 4.13
N ILE A 298 -6.08 15.52 5.33
CA ILE A 298 -6.67 14.23 5.71
C ILE A 298 -7.80 14.32 6.73
N GLU A 299 -7.98 15.44 7.41
CA GLU A 299 -8.93 15.60 8.53
C GLU A 299 -10.37 15.22 8.14
N LYS A 300 -10.81 15.59 6.94
CA LYS A 300 -12.15 15.26 6.42
C LYS A 300 -12.35 13.77 6.15
N LEU A 301 -11.28 13.01 5.97
CA LEU A 301 -11.33 11.59 5.63
C LEU A 301 -11.40 10.70 6.87
N VAL A 302 -11.08 11.22 8.06
CA VAL A 302 -11.05 10.46 9.32
C VAL A 302 -12.37 9.75 9.56
N VAL A 303 -13.49 10.49 9.62
CA VAL A 303 -14.80 9.89 9.91
C VAL A 303 -15.23 8.89 8.83
N PRO A 304 -15.19 9.20 7.51
CA PRO A 304 -15.47 8.23 6.46
C PRO A 304 -14.65 6.93 6.53
N ALA A 305 -13.34 7.02 6.82
CA ALA A 305 -12.47 5.85 6.91
C ALA A 305 -12.82 4.94 8.10
N PHE A 306 -13.05 5.53 9.28
CA PHE A 306 -13.49 4.78 10.47
C PHE A 306 -14.88 4.16 10.28
N ASN A 307 -15.78 4.86 9.58
CA ASN A 307 -17.09 4.35 9.19
C ASN A 307 -16.97 3.12 8.29
N LEU A 308 -16.11 3.18 7.26
CA LEU A 308 -15.84 2.04 6.40
C LEU A 308 -15.29 0.85 7.20
N LEU A 309 -14.32 1.08 8.09
CA LEU A 309 -13.74 0.02 8.92
C LEU A 309 -14.81 -0.67 9.77
N ARG A 310 -15.69 0.13 10.39
CA ARG A 310 -16.82 -0.37 11.17
C ARG A 310 -17.75 -1.25 10.33
N THR A 311 -18.09 -0.83 9.11
CA THR A 311 -18.93 -1.62 8.19
C THR A 311 -18.25 -2.92 7.78
N LEU A 312 -16.95 -2.87 7.45
CA LEU A 312 -16.18 -4.05 7.06
C LEU A 312 -16.06 -5.03 8.23
N ASN A 313 -15.82 -4.56 9.45
CA ASN A 313 -15.86 -5.40 10.66
C ASN A 313 -17.19 -6.15 10.82
N LYS A 314 -18.32 -5.50 10.47
CA LYS A 314 -19.65 -6.14 10.50
C LYS A 314 -19.85 -7.20 9.42
N LEU A 315 -19.10 -7.15 8.32
CA LEU A 315 -19.22 -8.08 7.19
C LEU A 315 -18.89 -9.52 7.59
N TRP A 316 -17.86 -9.72 8.41
CA TRP A 316 -17.42 -11.04 8.86
C TRP A 316 -18.17 -11.57 10.10
N GLN A 317 -19.17 -10.85 10.61
CA GLN A 317 -19.96 -11.33 11.72
C GLN A 317 -20.86 -12.50 11.28
N PRO A 318 -21.12 -13.51 12.14
CA PRO A 318 -21.93 -14.67 11.78
C PRO A 318 -23.32 -14.29 11.24
N LYS A 319 -23.98 -13.30 11.84
CA LYS A 319 -25.30 -12.82 11.41
C LYS A 319 -25.28 -12.27 9.98
N THR A 320 -24.21 -11.57 9.61
CA THR A 320 -24.06 -10.95 8.29
C THR A 320 -23.60 -11.97 7.25
N ALA A 321 -22.67 -12.87 7.62
CA ALA A 321 -22.24 -13.97 6.77
C ALA A 321 -23.38 -14.93 6.41
N GLN A 322 -24.38 -15.09 7.29
CA GLN A 322 -25.60 -15.87 7.01
C GLN A 322 -26.48 -15.26 5.92
N LEU A 323 -26.35 -13.97 5.62
CA LEU A 323 -27.07 -13.32 4.52
C LEU A 323 -26.47 -13.67 3.15
N CYS A 324 -25.27 -14.26 3.12
CA CYS A 324 -24.62 -14.66 1.88
C CYS A 324 -25.15 -16.02 1.40
N HIS A 325 -25.30 -16.15 0.08
CA HIS A 325 -25.65 -17.41 -0.56
C HIS A 325 -24.57 -18.48 -0.27
N PRO A 326 -24.93 -19.76 -0.06
CA PRO A 326 -23.95 -20.82 0.23
C PRO A 326 -22.77 -20.89 -0.74
N SER A 327 -23.00 -20.73 -2.06
CA SER A 327 -21.93 -20.74 -3.08
C SER A 327 -21.00 -19.52 -3.03
N MET A 328 -21.39 -18.45 -2.33
CA MET A 328 -20.60 -17.21 -2.17
C MET A 328 -19.90 -17.10 -0.81
N ARG A 329 -20.12 -18.04 0.13
CA ARG A 329 -19.55 -17.96 1.48
C ARG A 329 -18.02 -17.98 1.52
N SER A 330 -17.40 -18.69 0.58
CA SER A 330 -15.94 -18.75 0.42
C SER A 330 -15.30 -17.37 0.24
N VAL A 331 -16.06 -16.37 -0.25
CA VAL A 331 -15.61 -14.98 -0.37
C VAL A 331 -15.27 -14.34 0.98
N LEU A 332 -15.87 -14.81 2.07
CA LEU A 332 -15.62 -14.31 3.42
C LEU A 332 -14.58 -15.15 4.18
N GLU A 333 -14.12 -16.26 3.62
CA GLU A 333 -13.14 -17.16 4.25
C GLU A 333 -11.70 -16.71 4.01
N VAL A 334 -10.75 -17.39 4.65
CA VAL A 334 -9.31 -17.17 4.47
C VAL A 334 -8.89 -17.60 3.06
N THR A 335 -8.09 -16.80 2.37
CA THR A 335 -7.59 -17.18 1.04
C THR A 335 -6.61 -18.35 1.15
N HIS A 336 -6.52 -19.18 0.10
CA HIS A 336 -5.54 -20.28 0.07
C HIS A 336 -4.10 -19.79 0.26
N ALA A 337 -3.77 -18.61 -0.28
CA ALA A 337 -2.44 -18.02 -0.12
C ALA A 337 -2.13 -17.66 1.35
N GLU A 338 -3.10 -17.08 2.05
CA GLU A 338 -2.98 -16.76 3.49
C GLU A 338 -2.94 -18.03 4.33
N MET A 339 -3.77 -19.03 4.04
CA MET A 339 -3.73 -20.33 4.72
C MET A 339 -2.35 -20.99 4.58
N ALA A 340 -1.80 -21.00 3.36
CA ALA A 340 -0.47 -21.55 3.12
C ALA A 340 0.62 -20.75 3.84
N LEU A 341 0.50 -19.42 3.89
CA LEU A 341 1.44 -18.56 4.62
C LEU A 341 1.37 -18.82 6.14
N LEU A 342 0.17 -18.94 6.71
CA LEU A 342 -0.04 -19.26 8.13
C LEU A 342 0.46 -20.67 8.48
N ALA A 343 0.28 -21.63 7.57
CA ALA A 343 0.72 -23.01 7.73
C ALA A 343 2.21 -23.23 7.36
N ASN A 344 2.95 -22.18 6.98
CA ASN A 344 4.32 -22.27 6.46
C ASN A 344 4.48 -23.25 5.29
N ILE A 345 3.44 -23.42 4.48
CA ILE A 345 3.44 -24.27 3.29
C ILE A 345 4.05 -23.47 2.13
N LYS A 346 5.10 -24.03 1.51
CA LYS A 346 5.65 -23.47 0.27
C LYS A 346 4.63 -23.62 -0.86
N LEU A 347 4.01 -22.51 -1.24
CA LEU A 347 3.23 -22.45 -2.47
C LEU A 347 4.14 -22.74 -3.66
N LYS A 348 3.68 -23.57 -4.59
CA LYS A 348 4.36 -23.75 -5.88
C LYS A 348 4.35 -22.38 -6.58
N ASN A 349 5.51 -21.97 -7.09
CA ASN A 349 5.56 -20.80 -7.95
C ASN A 349 4.59 -21.04 -9.12
N PRO A 350 3.68 -20.10 -9.41
CA PRO A 350 2.81 -20.23 -10.57
C PRO A 350 3.69 -20.47 -11.81
N SER A 351 3.23 -21.34 -12.72
CA SER A 351 3.91 -21.53 -14.00
C SER A 351 4.11 -20.15 -14.61
N ARG A 352 5.35 -19.84 -15.02
CA ARG A 352 5.66 -18.63 -15.77
C ARG A 352 4.94 -18.76 -17.10
N ASN A 353 3.65 -18.42 -17.16
CA ASN A 353 2.89 -18.43 -18.39
C ASN A 353 3.46 -17.29 -19.25
N SER A 354 4.37 -17.69 -20.13
CA SER A 354 4.98 -16.87 -21.17
C SER A 354 4.16 -16.88 -22.46
N ASP A 355 3.01 -17.57 -22.47
CA ASP A 355 2.19 -17.74 -23.67
C ASP A 355 1.35 -16.47 -23.94
N PRO A 356 1.57 -15.80 -25.08
CA PRO A 356 0.80 -14.64 -25.54
C PRO A 356 -0.73 -14.88 -25.60
N GLU A 357 -1.21 -16.09 -25.93
CA GLU A 357 -2.65 -16.38 -26.00
C GLU A 357 -3.30 -16.47 -24.61
N SER A 358 -2.52 -16.89 -23.61
CA SER A 358 -2.99 -16.98 -22.23
C SER A 358 -3.35 -15.60 -21.63
N LEU A 359 -2.78 -14.50 -22.15
CA LEU A 359 -3.07 -13.14 -21.66
C LEU A 359 -4.40 -12.58 -22.16
N VAL A 360 -4.84 -12.94 -23.37
CA VAL A 360 -6.20 -12.61 -23.86
C VAL A 360 -7.25 -13.42 -23.11
N THR A 361 -6.95 -14.68 -22.76
CA THR A 361 -7.81 -15.45 -21.86
C THR A 361 -7.83 -14.89 -20.43
N VAL A 362 -6.79 -14.17 -19.98
CA VAL A 362 -6.76 -13.54 -18.65
C VAL A 362 -7.79 -12.42 -18.54
N GLU A 363 -8.05 -11.60 -19.57
CA GLU A 363 -9.11 -10.58 -19.50
C GLU A 363 -10.50 -11.21 -19.37
N HIS A 364 -10.79 -12.22 -20.19
CA HIS A 364 -12.05 -12.96 -20.06
C HIS A 364 -12.13 -13.64 -18.69
N ARG A 365 -11.06 -14.27 -18.19
CA ARG A 365 -11.01 -14.86 -16.85
C ARG A 365 -11.16 -13.86 -15.71
N GLU A 366 -10.55 -12.69 -15.84
CA GLU A 366 -10.67 -11.61 -14.85
C GLU A 366 -12.08 -11.05 -14.75
N ILE A 367 -12.87 -11.18 -15.81
CA ILE A 367 -14.25 -10.75 -15.88
C ILE A 367 -15.22 -11.90 -15.52
N SER A 368 -15.00 -13.13 -16.00
CA SER A 368 -16.03 -14.17 -16.04
C SER A 368 -15.73 -15.51 -15.37
N GLU A 369 -14.48 -15.93 -15.15
CA GLU A 369 -14.19 -17.26 -14.55
C GLU A 369 -13.69 -17.15 -13.09
N ASP A 370 -12.98 -16.07 -12.75
CA ASP A 370 -12.34 -15.91 -11.43
C ASP A 370 -13.03 -14.90 -10.51
N TYR A 371 -14.30 -14.54 -10.76
CA TYR A 371 -14.98 -13.45 -10.02
C TYR A 371 -14.98 -13.70 -8.50
N VAL A 372 -15.36 -14.91 -8.06
CA VAL A 372 -15.45 -15.28 -6.63
C VAL A 372 -14.08 -15.19 -5.92
N PRO A 373 -13.00 -15.85 -6.39
CA PRO A 373 -11.66 -15.67 -5.81
C PRO A 373 -11.14 -14.23 -5.87
N LYS A 374 -11.43 -13.49 -6.95
CA LYS A 374 -11.01 -12.08 -7.10
C LYS A 374 -11.78 -11.15 -6.15
N LEU A 375 -13.03 -11.46 -5.86
CA LEU A 375 -13.85 -10.75 -4.88
C LEU A 375 -13.36 -11.03 -3.45
N GLN A 376 -13.02 -12.29 -3.12
CA GLN A 376 -12.40 -12.66 -1.86
C GLN A 376 -11.11 -11.86 -1.61
N SER A 377 -10.19 -11.89 -2.60
CA SER A 377 -8.93 -11.15 -2.51
C SER A 377 -9.15 -9.64 -2.39
N PHE A 378 -10.14 -9.09 -3.10
CA PHE A 378 -10.49 -7.68 -3.00
C PHE A 378 -10.99 -7.29 -1.62
N LEU A 379 -11.92 -8.04 -1.02
CA LEU A 379 -12.46 -7.70 0.30
C LEU A 379 -11.40 -7.77 1.39
N THR A 380 -10.51 -8.77 1.32
CA THR A 380 -9.31 -8.83 2.19
C THR A 380 -8.46 -7.58 2.02
N GLN A 381 -8.10 -7.22 0.78
CA GLN A 381 -7.25 -6.04 0.52
C GLN A 381 -7.91 -4.73 0.94
N LEU A 382 -9.23 -4.60 0.74
CA LEU A 382 -9.99 -3.43 1.15
C LEU A 382 -9.97 -3.30 2.68
N TYR A 383 -10.16 -4.39 3.40
CA TYR A 383 -10.09 -4.42 4.87
C TYR A 383 -8.70 -4.04 5.39
N GLU A 384 -7.64 -4.67 4.86
CA GLU A 384 -6.24 -4.33 5.19
C GLU A 384 -5.93 -2.86 4.93
N SER A 385 -6.27 -2.38 3.74
CA SER A 385 -6.05 -0.99 3.35
C SER A 385 -6.78 -0.04 4.29
N THR A 386 -8.02 -0.36 4.68
CA THR A 386 -8.80 0.47 5.59
C THR A 386 -8.18 0.51 6.99
N ILE A 387 -7.69 -0.63 7.52
CA ILE A 387 -6.95 -0.66 8.79
C ILE A 387 -5.72 0.24 8.70
N HIS A 388 -4.91 0.10 7.65
CA HIS A 388 -3.74 0.94 7.45
C HIS A 388 -4.09 2.42 7.36
N ILE A 389 -5.16 2.78 6.62
CA ILE A 389 -5.64 4.16 6.51
C ILE A 389 -5.95 4.73 7.89
N CYS A 390 -6.78 4.04 8.67
CA CYS A 390 -7.14 4.45 10.03
C CYS A 390 -5.90 4.60 10.93
N ASN A 391 -4.97 3.64 10.89
CA ASN A 391 -3.75 3.68 11.70
C ASN A 391 -2.83 4.86 11.32
N PHE A 392 -2.66 5.13 10.04
CA PHE A 392 -1.88 6.28 9.58
C PHE A 392 -2.57 7.61 9.91
N MET A 393 -3.89 7.70 9.79
CA MET A 393 -4.65 8.88 10.19
C MET A 393 -4.46 9.18 11.69
N VAL A 394 -4.62 8.17 12.56
CA VAL A 394 -4.38 8.32 14.00
C VAL A 394 -2.95 8.80 14.28
N ALA A 395 -1.96 8.28 13.54
CA ALA A 395 -0.57 8.70 13.70
C ALA A 395 -0.34 10.16 13.25
N ILE A 396 -0.93 10.58 12.14
CA ILE A 396 -0.83 11.97 11.63
C ILE A 396 -1.53 12.94 12.58
N THR A 397 -2.75 12.60 13.03
CA THR A 397 -3.56 13.46 13.88
C THR A 397 -3.29 13.23 15.36
N ALA A 398 -2.19 12.60 15.75
CA ALA A 398 -1.96 12.13 17.12
C ALA A 398 -2.11 13.25 18.16
N SER A 399 -1.59 14.45 17.87
CA SER A 399 -1.70 15.64 18.74
C SER A 399 -3.16 16.02 19.06
N ARG A 400 -4.06 15.90 18.08
CA ARG A 400 -5.49 16.20 18.21
C ARG A 400 -6.29 15.01 18.73
N PHE A 401 -5.98 13.80 18.24
CA PHE A 401 -6.69 12.57 18.54
C PHE A 401 -6.53 12.17 20.01
N TYR A 402 -5.33 12.30 20.58
CA TYR A 402 -5.09 12.00 22.00
C TYR A 402 -5.41 13.17 22.93
N ALA A 403 -5.73 14.35 22.39
CA ALA A 403 -6.28 15.45 23.16
C ALA A 403 -7.81 15.31 23.37
N LEU A 404 -8.46 14.35 22.71
CA LEU A 404 -9.88 14.08 22.92
C LEU A 404 -10.15 13.60 24.36
N PRO A 405 -11.30 13.99 24.95
CA PRO A 405 -11.75 13.43 26.22
C PRO A 405 -11.78 11.90 26.17
N THR A 406 -11.39 11.25 27.27
CA THR A 406 -11.24 9.79 27.31
C THR A 406 -12.50 9.03 26.89
N ASP A 407 -13.68 9.54 27.26
CA ASP A 407 -14.96 8.92 26.90
C ASP A 407 -15.22 8.95 25.39
N GLN A 408 -14.82 10.05 24.72
CA GLN A 408 -14.95 10.19 23.26
C GLN A 408 -13.94 9.32 22.53
N LEU A 409 -12.70 9.25 23.02
CA LEU A 409 -11.66 8.40 22.48
C LEU A 409 -12.02 6.91 22.62
N SER A 410 -12.52 6.52 23.79
CA SER A 410 -13.02 5.17 24.07
C SER A 410 -14.19 4.81 23.16
N HIS A 411 -15.16 5.72 23.02
CA HIS A 411 -16.30 5.55 22.12
C HIS A 411 -15.85 5.42 20.65
N LEU A 412 -14.86 6.20 20.21
CA LEU A 412 -14.30 6.09 18.86
C LEU A 412 -13.60 4.73 18.63
N LEU A 413 -12.71 4.33 19.52
CA LEU A 413 -11.98 3.07 19.38
C LEU A 413 -12.92 1.87 19.48
N TYR A 414 -13.84 1.86 20.45
CA TYR A 414 -14.77 0.75 20.67
C TYR A 414 -15.77 0.62 19.52
N ASN A 415 -16.36 1.72 19.05
CA ASN A 415 -17.42 1.66 18.05
C ASN A 415 -16.92 1.52 16.61
N TYR A 416 -15.69 1.96 16.30
CA TYR A 416 -15.20 1.94 14.92
C TYR A 416 -14.14 0.88 14.65
N MET A 417 -13.19 0.68 15.57
CA MET A 417 -12.15 -0.36 15.40
C MET A 417 -12.66 -1.75 15.78
N CYS A 418 -13.56 -1.83 16.76
CA CYS A 418 -13.83 -3.06 17.49
C CYS A 418 -15.32 -3.27 17.88
N PRO A 419 -16.32 -2.94 17.03
CA PRO A 419 -17.73 -2.92 17.46
C PRO A 419 -18.26 -4.27 17.94
N SER A 420 -17.62 -5.40 17.61
CA SER A 420 -18.00 -6.74 18.07
C SER A 420 -16.85 -7.76 17.95
N ILE A 421 -15.73 -7.53 18.66
CA ILE A 421 -14.54 -8.41 18.63
C ILE A 421 -14.90 -9.88 18.85
N ASP A 422 -15.82 -10.19 19.78
CA ASP A 422 -16.19 -11.56 20.13
C ASP A 422 -16.78 -12.37 18.97
N SER A 423 -17.26 -11.68 17.93
CA SER A 423 -17.89 -12.27 16.75
C SER A 423 -17.00 -12.25 15.52
N LEU A 424 -15.81 -11.65 15.58
CA LEU A 424 -14.87 -11.63 14.47
C LEU A 424 -14.15 -12.98 14.36
N PRO A 425 -13.95 -13.52 13.14
CA PRO A 425 -13.11 -14.69 12.93
C PRO A 425 -11.66 -14.45 13.38
N ASP A 426 -11.02 -15.49 13.92
CA ASP A 426 -9.67 -15.40 14.50
C ASP A 426 -8.64 -14.80 13.52
N PHE A 427 -8.69 -15.16 12.24
CA PHE A 427 -7.76 -14.63 11.24
C PHE A 427 -7.92 -13.11 11.00
N ARG A 428 -9.16 -12.58 11.06
CA ARG A 428 -9.42 -11.13 10.94
C ARG A 428 -9.05 -10.39 12.21
N LEU A 429 -9.25 -11.02 13.37
CA LEU A 429 -8.80 -10.48 14.65
C LEU A 429 -7.26 -10.40 14.69
N LEU A 430 -6.56 -11.46 14.28
CA LEU A 430 -5.11 -11.48 14.20
C LEU A 430 -4.56 -10.41 13.25
N GLN A 431 -5.22 -10.22 12.11
CA GLN A 431 -4.87 -9.16 11.15
C GLN A 431 -5.07 -7.76 11.75
N LEU A 432 -6.22 -7.51 12.39
CA LEU A 432 -6.51 -6.25 13.08
C LEU A 432 -5.46 -5.95 14.16
N LEU A 433 -5.12 -6.96 14.98
CA LEU A 433 -4.12 -6.85 16.03
C LEU A 433 -2.73 -6.60 15.45
N ARG A 434 -2.28 -7.40 14.48
CA ARG A 434 -0.96 -7.29 13.86
C ARG A 434 -0.71 -5.91 13.26
N GLU A 435 -1.70 -5.36 12.56
CA GLU A 435 -1.53 -4.10 11.85
C GLU A 435 -1.76 -2.86 12.74
N SER A 436 -2.59 -2.97 13.78
CA SER A 436 -2.87 -1.86 14.70
C SER A 436 -1.83 -1.73 15.83
N PHE A 437 -1.26 -2.84 16.30
CA PHE A 437 -0.37 -2.89 17.46
C PHE A 437 0.96 -2.11 17.33
N PRO A 438 1.67 -2.11 16.19
CA PRO A 438 2.91 -1.34 16.03
C PRO A 438 2.70 0.18 16.17
N THR A 439 1.54 0.67 15.76
CA THR A 439 1.17 2.10 15.84
C THR A 439 0.99 2.54 17.28
N PHE A 440 0.36 1.72 18.13
CA PHE A 440 0.18 2.01 19.55
C PHE A 440 1.47 1.85 20.38
N HIS A 441 2.40 0.97 19.97
CA HIS A 441 3.71 0.83 20.61
C HIS A 441 4.66 2.01 20.34
N LEU A 442 4.63 2.59 19.15
CA LEU A 442 5.41 3.80 18.81
C LEU A 442 5.04 5.01 19.69
N LEU A 443 3.77 5.08 20.12
CA LEU A 443 3.27 6.13 21.02
C LEU A 443 3.72 5.94 22.48
N ARG A 444 4.03 4.70 22.90
CA ARG A 444 4.65 4.42 24.21
C ARG A 444 6.06 5.03 24.29
N ALA A 445 6.80 5.03 23.19
CA ALA A 445 8.14 5.63 23.10
C ALA A 445 8.11 7.17 23.14
N LEU A 446 7.07 7.79 22.58
CA LEU A 446 6.84 9.24 22.65
C LEU A 446 6.47 9.72 24.06
N LYS A 447 5.74 8.89 24.83
CA LYS A 447 5.44 9.18 26.25
C LYS A 447 6.70 9.20 27.13
N THR A 448 7.71 8.38 26.80
CA THR A 448 9.01 8.39 27.51
C THR A 448 9.90 9.57 27.13
N SER A 449 9.75 10.17 25.94
CA SER A 449 10.52 11.35 25.51
C SER A 449 9.92 12.68 25.99
N PHE A 450 8.64 12.71 26.37
CA PHE A 450 8.01 13.87 27.03
C PHE A 450 8.38 14.02 28.51
N GLN A 451 9.10 13.07 29.12
CA GLN A 451 9.58 13.19 30.50
C GLN A 451 10.70 14.24 30.68
N SER A 452 11.26 14.78 29.60
CA SER A 452 12.32 15.80 29.63
C SER A 452 11.81 17.24 29.78
N PHE A 453 10.50 17.48 29.63
CA PHE A 453 9.88 18.80 29.80
C PHE A 453 9.25 18.93 31.20
N LYS A 454 10.00 18.55 32.24
CA LYS A 454 9.62 18.70 33.65
C LYS A 454 10.21 19.99 34.21
N VAL A 455 9.41 21.06 34.33
CA VAL A 455 9.41 21.93 35.54
C VAL A 455 8.03 22.57 35.79
N GLY A 456 7.16 22.78 34.78
CA GLY A 456 5.89 23.51 35.01
C GLY A 456 4.62 22.68 35.30
N LEU A 457 4.63 21.37 35.03
CA LEU A 457 3.42 20.53 35.06
C LEU A 457 3.27 19.71 36.36
N PHE A 458 4.25 19.78 37.27
CA PHE A 458 4.32 18.86 38.41
C PHE A 458 3.25 19.13 39.48
N ASP A 459 2.72 20.35 39.55
CA ASP A 459 1.65 20.69 40.50
C ASP A 459 0.25 20.30 40.00
N PHE A 460 0.07 19.99 38.70
CA PHE A 460 -1.20 19.48 38.17
C PHE A 460 -1.32 17.95 38.24
N PHE A 461 -0.19 17.23 38.31
CA PHE A 461 -0.16 15.76 38.25
C PHE A 461 -0.12 15.06 39.62
N SER A 462 -0.07 15.79 40.74
CA SER A 462 -0.10 15.19 42.08
C SER A 462 -1.49 14.67 42.51
N SER A 463 -2.56 14.93 41.75
CA SER A 463 -3.93 14.61 42.18
C SER A 463 -4.63 13.48 41.42
N ASN A 464 -4.04 12.90 40.37
CA ASN A 464 -4.72 11.85 39.59
C ASN A 464 -3.76 10.77 39.08
N HIS A 465 -3.41 9.85 39.97
CA HIS A 465 -2.45 8.78 39.71
C HIS A 465 -3.02 7.51 39.04
N HIS A 466 -4.28 7.50 38.54
CA HIS A 466 -4.96 6.25 38.13
C HIS A 466 -5.37 6.09 36.65
N PHE A 467 -5.25 7.09 35.77
CA PHE A 467 -5.99 7.03 34.49
C PHE A 467 -5.18 6.63 33.25
N CYS A 468 -3.86 6.82 33.25
CA CYS A 468 -3.00 6.35 32.16
C CYS A 468 -2.78 4.84 32.16
N GLU A 469 -2.94 4.19 33.32
CA GLU A 469 -3.01 2.74 33.42
C GLU A 469 -4.37 2.21 32.97
N GLY A 470 -5.44 3.01 32.96
CA GLY A 470 -6.80 2.58 32.58
C GLY A 470 -6.96 2.25 31.09
N ILE A 471 -6.41 3.06 30.17
CA ILE A 471 -6.47 2.75 28.73
C ILE A 471 -5.57 1.56 28.39
N PHE A 472 -4.40 1.49 29.05
CA PHE A 472 -3.51 0.34 28.92
C PHE A 472 -4.14 -0.90 29.54
N ALA A 473 -4.85 -0.80 30.66
CA ALA A 473 -5.57 -1.88 31.29
C ALA A 473 -6.81 -2.26 30.48
N VAL A 474 -7.53 -1.38 29.80
CA VAL A 474 -8.67 -1.81 28.96
C VAL A 474 -8.17 -2.55 27.72
N VAL A 475 -7.14 -2.05 27.05
CA VAL A 475 -6.53 -2.75 25.91
C VAL A 475 -5.82 -4.03 26.35
N LEU A 476 -5.06 -4.01 27.45
CA LEU A 476 -4.35 -5.17 27.99
C LEU A 476 -5.29 -6.15 28.70
N PHE A 477 -6.41 -5.73 29.31
CA PHE A 477 -7.41 -6.61 29.91
C PHE A 477 -8.22 -7.26 28.80
N VAL A 478 -8.69 -6.52 27.79
CA VAL A 478 -9.26 -7.12 26.57
C VAL A 478 -8.27 -8.13 25.96
N ILE A 479 -6.98 -7.80 25.86
CA ILE A 479 -5.94 -8.71 25.34
C ILE A 479 -5.62 -9.88 26.28
N ILE A 480 -5.59 -9.74 27.61
CA ILE A 480 -5.23 -10.80 28.57
C ILE A 480 -6.42 -11.75 28.79
N THR A 481 -7.63 -11.21 29.00
CA THR A 481 -8.83 -12.05 29.14
C THR A 481 -9.09 -12.82 27.84
N GLN A 482 -8.90 -12.18 26.67
CA GLN A 482 -9.11 -12.82 25.37
C GLN A 482 -7.92 -13.67 24.92
N SER A 483 -6.66 -13.37 25.28
CA SER A 483 -5.53 -14.29 25.02
C SER A 483 -5.71 -15.59 25.80
N SER A 484 -6.27 -15.57 27.02
CA SER A 484 -6.61 -16.80 27.73
C SER A 484 -7.74 -17.60 27.04
N LEU A 485 -8.65 -16.90 26.35
CA LEU A 485 -9.75 -17.48 25.56
C LEU A 485 -9.28 -17.98 24.19
N LEU A 486 -8.37 -17.26 23.54
CA LEU A 486 -7.71 -17.62 22.29
C LEU A 486 -6.76 -18.78 22.52
N GLU A 487 -6.02 -18.81 23.63
CA GLU A 487 -5.16 -19.93 24.02
C GLU A 487 -5.99 -21.18 24.37
N LYS A 488 -7.19 -21.00 24.97
CA LYS A 488 -8.17 -22.10 25.15
C LYS A 488 -8.77 -22.57 23.82
N ARG A 489 -9.10 -21.67 22.89
CA ARG A 489 -9.65 -22.01 21.56
C ARG A 489 -8.59 -22.64 20.64
N LEU A 490 -7.36 -22.13 20.64
CA LEU A 490 -6.23 -22.67 19.87
C LEU A 490 -5.76 -24.03 20.40
N ARG A 491 -5.85 -24.29 21.72
CA ARG A 491 -5.61 -25.64 22.29
C ARG A 491 -6.70 -26.66 21.94
N LEU A 492 -7.87 -26.23 21.46
CA LEU A 492 -8.95 -27.12 20.98
C LEU A 492 -8.87 -27.43 19.47
N ILE A 493 -7.98 -26.78 18.72
CA ILE A 493 -7.84 -26.99 17.27
C ILE A 493 -7.07 -28.28 16.87
N PRO A 494 -6.21 -28.93 17.68
CA PRO A 494 -5.60 -30.18 17.25
C PRO A 494 -6.53 -31.41 17.21
N SER A 495 -7.77 -31.34 17.73
CA SER A 495 -8.60 -32.54 17.89
C SER A 495 -9.81 -32.64 16.97
N LEU A 496 -10.01 -31.73 16.00
CA LEU A 496 -11.17 -31.74 15.11
C LEU A 496 -10.85 -31.79 13.60
N TYR A 497 -9.57 -31.88 13.22
CA TYR A 497 -9.15 -31.99 11.80
C TYR A 497 -8.37 -33.27 11.47
N PHE A 498 -8.43 -34.28 12.33
CA PHE A 498 -8.02 -35.65 12.01
C PHE A 498 -9.18 -36.62 12.29
N THR A 499 -10.10 -36.71 11.34
CA THR A 499 -10.86 -37.92 10.97
C THR A 499 -11.28 -37.80 9.52
#